data_AF-A0A5C3LAM7-F1
#
_entry.id   AF-A0A5C3LAM7-F1
#
_cell.length_a   1.000
_cell.length_b   1.000
_cell.length_c   1.000
_cell.angle_alpha   90.00
_cell.angle_beta   90.00
_cell.angle_gamma   90.00
#
_symmetry.space_group_name_H-M   'P 1'
#
loop_
_entity.id
_entity.type
_entity.pdbx_description
1 polymer ?
#
loop_
_entity_poly.entity_id
_entity_poly.type
_entity_poly.pdbx_seq_one_letter_code
_entity_poly.pdbx_strand_id
1 'polypeptide(L)'
;MILEHRLSTKKPAPTPTDIGSSSTTHPNETEKPPPYTPGQGYNPSHQRSAAPLPPIPERPNLRIPSASSSKFPDPGPSQSENTAESPTVTQIHLQAKDEQIIGTFYVDPRTPSTTKDKKKRGKGQGPALPHASFKSRSGAIQLALGTTGETKHAESQKANVTVTSGSGAIDIQLLPMRPMRPRIGLDVSSQQGDITVHFPETFSGVIQLVSRKGKLTVLPVLLNSVKVLKATEKEAILVMGAMPSATHMQDGSYLMDLCQITSRSGKVVIGMSGRDKEPEKAGFWKKLGQILRGSE
;
A
#
# COMPACT_ATOMS: atom_id res chain seq x y z
N MET A 1 69.06 -9.37 2.38
CA MET A 1 68.34 -8.13 2.69
C MET A 1 67.09 -8.50 3.46
N ILE A 2 67.03 -8.12 4.73
CA ILE A 2 65.99 -8.47 5.69
C ILE A 2 65.01 -7.30 5.70
N LEU A 3 63.73 -7.54 5.33
CA LEU A 3 62.68 -6.54 5.36
C LEU A 3 61.99 -6.60 6.74
N GLU A 4 62.23 -5.58 7.56
CA GLU A 4 61.61 -5.41 8.88
C GLU A 4 60.13 -5.06 8.79
N HIS A 5 59.34 -5.74 9.61
CA HIS A 5 57.94 -5.42 9.92
C HIS A 5 57.86 -4.20 10.83
N ARG A 6 57.21 -3.12 10.38
CA ARG A 6 56.77 -2.02 11.25
C ARG A 6 55.37 -2.31 11.80
N LEU A 7 55.32 -2.68 13.08
CA LEU A 7 54.11 -2.70 13.90
C LEU A 7 53.68 -1.26 14.20
N SER A 8 52.51 -0.86 13.68
CA SER A 8 51.87 0.42 14.02
C SER A 8 51.09 0.26 15.32
N THR A 9 51.55 0.90 16.38
CA THR A 9 50.90 0.94 17.69
C THR A 9 49.63 1.79 17.64
N LYS A 10 48.49 1.16 17.92
CA LYS A 10 47.17 1.78 17.98
C LYS A 10 47.01 2.47 19.34
N LYS A 11 46.77 3.78 19.31
CA LYS A 11 46.53 4.64 20.48
C LYS A 11 45.19 4.24 21.15
N PRO A 12 45.12 4.04 22.48
CA PRO A 12 43.86 3.75 23.16
C PRO A 12 42.93 4.97 23.18
N ALA A 13 41.66 4.74 22.89
CA ALA A 13 40.60 5.75 22.91
C ALA A 13 40.23 6.11 24.37
N PRO A 14 39.81 7.37 24.63
CA PRO A 14 39.44 7.82 25.97
C PRO A 14 38.12 7.21 26.44
N THR A 15 38.11 6.83 27.72
CA THR A 15 37.00 6.29 28.49
C THR A 15 35.80 7.25 28.50
N PRO A 16 34.55 6.78 28.26
CA PRO A 16 33.37 7.61 28.41
C PRO A 16 33.13 7.90 29.90
N THR A 17 32.97 9.19 30.18
CA THR A 17 32.65 9.76 31.48
C THR A 17 31.20 9.43 31.83
N ASP A 18 30.99 8.91 33.04
CA ASP A 18 29.68 8.67 33.65
C ASP A 18 28.89 9.98 33.72
N ILE A 19 27.87 10.12 32.88
CA ILE A 19 26.89 11.22 32.98
C ILE A 19 25.75 10.69 33.85
N GLY A 20 25.75 11.14 35.11
CA GLY A 20 24.73 10.85 36.10
C GLY A 20 23.32 11.07 35.56
N SER A 21 22.54 10.01 35.55
CA SER A 21 21.10 10.05 35.28
C SER A 21 20.38 10.58 36.52
N SER A 22 20.12 11.89 36.55
CA SER A 22 19.16 12.48 37.47
C SER A 22 17.75 12.09 37.04
N SER A 23 17.18 11.08 37.71
CA SER A 23 15.76 10.74 37.57
C SER A 23 14.91 11.82 38.21
N THR A 24 14.42 12.77 37.42
CA THR A 24 13.35 13.67 37.86
C THR A 24 12.04 12.90 37.79
N THR A 25 11.66 12.29 38.90
CA THR A 25 10.33 11.73 39.13
C THR A 25 9.33 12.88 39.15
N HIS A 26 8.65 13.11 38.03
CA HIS A 26 7.46 13.97 38.02
C HIS A 26 6.38 13.29 38.87
N PRO A 27 5.84 13.95 39.91
CA PRO A 27 4.68 13.44 40.62
C PRO A 27 3.53 13.34 39.62
N ASN A 28 2.90 12.17 39.56
CA ASN A 28 1.63 11.95 38.89
C ASN A 28 0.59 12.88 39.53
N GLU A 29 0.42 14.08 38.99
CA GLU A 29 -0.76 14.87 39.23
C GLU A 29 -1.93 14.11 38.62
N THR A 30 -2.74 13.55 39.50
CA THR A 30 -4.02 12.92 39.22
C THR A 30 -4.91 13.93 38.52
N GLU A 31 -4.86 13.94 37.19
CA GLU A 31 -5.66 14.79 36.31
C GLU A 31 -7.13 14.47 36.59
N LYS A 32 -7.77 15.31 37.41
CA LYS A 32 -9.19 15.18 37.72
C LYS A 32 -9.96 15.38 36.42
N PRO A 33 -10.86 14.47 36.04
CA PRO A 33 -11.67 14.65 34.84
C PRO A 33 -12.48 15.96 34.97
N PRO A 34 -12.67 16.69 33.86
CA PRO A 34 -13.43 17.93 33.87
C PRO A 34 -14.84 17.70 34.43
N PRO A 35 -15.40 18.66 35.18
CA PRO A 35 -16.74 18.54 35.74
C PRO A 35 -17.77 18.38 34.62
N TYR A 36 -18.50 17.27 34.64
CA TYR A 36 -19.62 17.04 33.73
C TYR A 36 -20.71 18.09 34.00
N THR A 37 -21.01 18.90 32.99
CA THR A 37 -22.12 19.85 33.05
C THR A 37 -23.43 19.05 32.95
N PRO A 38 -24.33 19.12 33.94
CA PRO A 38 -25.62 18.45 33.87
C PRO A 38 -26.41 19.03 32.68
N GLY A 39 -26.76 18.16 31.73
CA GLY A 39 -27.49 18.53 30.52
C GLY A 39 -28.81 19.21 30.87
N GLN A 40 -29.00 20.42 30.34
CA GLN A 40 -30.28 21.12 30.37
C GLN A 40 -31.35 20.25 29.72
N GLY A 41 -32.49 20.15 30.42
CA GLY A 41 -33.62 19.31 30.09
C GLY A 41 -34.06 19.42 28.64
N TYR A 42 -34.14 18.28 27.99
CA TYR A 42 -34.76 18.11 26.69
C TYR A 42 -36.26 18.34 26.86
N ASN A 43 -36.82 19.38 26.23
CA ASN A 43 -38.24 19.72 26.28
C ASN A 43 -38.95 19.11 25.05
N PRO A 44 -39.74 18.04 25.19
CA PRO A 44 -40.38 17.36 24.07
C PRO A 44 -41.77 17.97 23.81
N SER A 45 -41.85 19.14 23.17
CA SER A 45 -43.15 19.77 22.89
C SER A 45 -43.23 20.53 21.56
N HIS A 46 -42.56 20.03 20.52
CA HIS A 46 -42.79 20.48 19.14
C HIS A 46 -43.11 19.32 18.20
N GLN A 47 -44.34 18.82 18.32
CA GLN A 47 -44.98 17.98 17.32
C GLN A 47 -45.31 18.86 16.11
N ARG A 48 -44.32 19.10 15.24
CA ARG A 48 -44.54 19.75 13.95
C ARG A 48 -45.30 18.79 13.06
N SER A 49 -46.55 19.14 12.72
CA SER A 49 -47.29 18.51 11.63
C SER A 49 -46.46 18.59 10.35
N ALA A 50 -46.04 17.42 9.86
CA ALA A 50 -45.30 17.29 8.62
C ALA A 50 -46.21 17.69 7.45
N ALA A 51 -45.81 18.74 6.73
CA ALA A 51 -46.44 19.09 5.46
C ALA A 51 -46.24 17.93 4.46
N PRO A 52 -47.22 17.65 3.58
CA PRO A 52 -47.09 16.64 2.54
C PRO A 52 -45.86 16.92 1.66
N LEU A 53 -44.98 15.93 1.52
CA LEU A 53 -43.82 16.05 0.67
C LEU A 53 -44.26 16.23 -0.80
N PRO A 54 -43.67 17.18 -1.55
CA PRO A 54 -43.93 17.30 -2.98
C PRO A 54 -43.50 16.02 -3.72
N PRO A 55 -44.17 15.68 -4.83
CA PRO A 55 -43.85 14.50 -5.63
C PRO A 55 -42.37 14.55 -6.07
N ILE A 56 -41.65 13.48 -5.78
CA ILE A 56 -40.23 13.33 -6.10
C ILE A 56 -40.12 13.32 -7.64
N PRO A 57 -39.38 14.27 -8.25
CA PRO A 57 -39.17 14.24 -9.70
C PRO A 57 -38.43 12.96 -10.08
N GLU A 58 -38.95 12.28 -11.11
CA GLU A 58 -38.38 11.06 -11.66
C GLU A 58 -36.90 11.31 -12.01
N ARG A 59 -36.00 10.64 -11.28
CA ARG A 59 -34.57 10.79 -11.53
C ARG A 59 -34.27 10.15 -12.89
N PRO A 60 -33.57 10.84 -13.81
CA PRO A 60 -33.13 10.22 -15.04
C PRO A 60 -32.28 9.00 -14.70
N ASN A 61 -32.64 7.87 -15.29
CA ASN A 61 -31.93 6.60 -15.13
C ASN A 61 -30.44 6.81 -15.42
N LEU A 62 -29.64 6.95 -14.37
CA LEU A 62 -28.18 6.94 -14.44
C LEU A 62 -27.81 5.54 -14.88
N ARG A 63 -27.59 5.41 -16.19
CA ARG A 63 -27.09 4.22 -16.87
C ARG A 63 -25.71 3.93 -16.28
N ILE A 64 -25.65 3.07 -15.27
CA ILE A 64 -24.40 2.63 -14.67
C ILE A 64 -23.65 1.90 -15.78
N PRO A 65 -22.49 2.40 -16.26
CA PRO A 65 -21.72 1.68 -17.25
C PRO A 65 -21.36 0.33 -16.64
N SER A 66 -21.80 -0.75 -17.32
CA SER A 66 -21.44 -2.11 -16.94
C SER A 66 -19.94 -2.20 -16.82
N ALA A 67 -19.47 -2.75 -15.69
CA ALA A 67 -18.07 -2.98 -15.40
C ALA A 67 -17.44 -3.72 -16.58
N SER A 68 -16.73 -2.98 -17.44
CA SER A 68 -15.96 -3.56 -18.52
C SER A 68 -14.81 -4.30 -17.86
N SER A 69 -14.88 -5.63 -17.88
CA SER A 69 -13.75 -6.49 -17.54
C SER A 69 -12.70 -6.35 -18.64
N SER A 70 -11.98 -5.23 -18.69
CA SER A 70 -10.74 -5.17 -19.44
C SER A 70 -9.75 -6.06 -18.69
N LYS A 71 -9.79 -7.37 -18.97
CA LYS A 71 -8.68 -8.25 -18.62
C LYS A 71 -7.45 -7.61 -19.24
N PHE A 72 -6.40 -7.41 -18.45
CA PHE A 72 -5.08 -7.14 -19.01
C PHE A 72 -4.86 -8.13 -20.16
N PRO A 73 -4.33 -7.70 -21.32
CA PRO A 73 -3.88 -8.65 -22.31
C PRO A 73 -2.95 -9.63 -21.59
N ASP A 74 -3.35 -10.90 -21.56
CA ASP A 74 -2.58 -11.96 -20.92
C ASP A 74 -1.16 -11.83 -21.47
N PRO A 75 -0.12 -11.66 -20.62
CA PRO A 75 1.25 -11.55 -21.11
C PRO A 75 1.55 -12.86 -21.83
N GLY A 76 1.46 -12.83 -23.16
CA GLY A 76 1.68 -14.00 -24.00
C GLY A 76 3.05 -14.61 -23.69
N PRO A 77 3.19 -15.94 -23.85
CA PRO A 77 4.40 -16.64 -23.47
C PRO A 77 5.62 -16.03 -24.16
N SER A 78 6.44 -15.34 -23.37
CA SER A 78 7.88 -15.12 -23.54
C SER A 78 8.34 -14.88 -24.99
N GLN A 79 8.12 -13.67 -25.51
CA GLN A 79 9.07 -13.16 -26.49
C GLN A 79 10.36 -12.84 -25.76
N SER A 80 11.37 -13.63 -26.10
CA SER A 80 12.79 -13.52 -25.78
C SER A 80 13.25 -12.10 -25.49
N GLU A 81 13.82 -11.96 -24.31
CA GLU A 81 14.80 -10.97 -23.85
C GLU A 81 15.49 -10.19 -24.99
N ASN A 82 14.84 -9.15 -25.49
CA ASN A 82 15.55 -8.04 -26.09
C ASN A 82 15.61 -6.97 -25.02
N THR A 83 16.75 -6.94 -24.33
CA THR A 83 17.12 -6.10 -23.17
C THR A 83 17.23 -4.61 -23.55
N ALA A 84 16.33 -4.10 -24.39
CA ALA A 84 16.09 -2.67 -24.43
C ALA A 84 15.58 -2.29 -23.03
N GLU A 85 16.38 -1.52 -22.29
CA GLU A 85 16.03 -1.08 -20.95
C GLU A 85 14.63 -0.48 -20.98
N SER A 86 13.69 -1.10 -20.23
CA SER A 86 12.31 -0.62 -20.18
C SER A 86 12.34 0.87 -19.83
N PRO A 87 11.59 1.72 -20.56
CA PRO A 87 11.63 3.16 -20.36
C PRO A 87 11.38 3.46 -18.89
N THR A 88 12.39 4.01 -18.24
CA THR A 88 12.31 4.41 -16.84
C THR A 88 11.76 5.81 -16.80
N VAL A 89 10.67 5.99 -16.09
CA VAL A 89 10.07 7.30 -15.94
C VAL A 89 10.36 7.79 -14.54
N THR A 90 10.82 9.03 -14.49
CA THR A 90 11.22 9.70 -13.27
C THR A 90 10.06 10.56 -12.82
N GLN A 91 9.62 10.40 -11.56
CA GLN A 91 8.55 11.23 -10.96
C GLN A 91 7.24 11.30 -11.74
N ILE A 92 6.49 10.21 -11.75
CA ILE A 92 5.19 10.17 -12.43
C ILE A 92 4.09 10.60 -11.47
N HIS A 93 3.36 11.66 -11.81
CA HIS A 93 2.19 12.10 -11.05
C HIS A 93 0.98 12.21 -11.98
N LEU A 94 0.24 11.10 -12.14
CA LEU A 94 -0.97 11.07 -12.96
C LEU A 94 -2.19 11.32 -12.08
N GLN A 95 -3.00 12.30 -12.48
CA GLN A 95 -4.27 12.59 -11.85
C GLN A 95 -5.38 12.65 -12.90
N ALA A 96 -6.29 11.69 -12.82
CA ALA A 96 -7.52 11.64 -13.59
C ALA A 96 -8.70 11.96 -12.66
N LYS A 97 -9.80 12.48 -13.22
CA LYS A 97 -11.04 12.62 -12.46
C LYS A 97 -11.92 11.41 -12.70
N ASP A 98 -12.41 11.27 -13.93
CA ASP A 98 -13.35 10.23 -14.32
C ASP A 98 -12.77 9.29 -15.40
N GLU A 99 -11.48 9.47 -15.71
CA GLU A 99 -10.75 8.65 -16.67
C GLU A 99 -10.03 7.50 -15.99
N GLN A 100 -9.88 6.42 -16.75
CA GLN A 100 -9.11 5.27 -16.34
C GLN A 100 -7.60 5.54 -16.50
N ILE A 101 -6.81 5.05 -15.57
CA ILE A 101 -5.34 5.08 -15.66
C ILE A 101 -4.88 3.66 -15.89
N ILE A 102 -4.30 3.39 -17.06
CA ILE A 102 -3.83 2.06 -17.46
C ILE A 102 -2.39 2.16 -17.94
N GLY A 103 -1.52 1.27 -17.48
CA GLY A 103 -0.16 1.20 -18.03
C GLY A 103 0.81 0.34 -17.23
N THR A 104 2.01 0.20 -17.79
CA THR A 104 3.16 -0.41 -17.12
C THR A 104 4.17 0.69 -16.78
N PHE A 105 4.61 0.76 -15.54
CA PHE A 105 5.50 1.83 -15.06
C PHE A 105 6.66 1.25 -14.26
N TYR A 106 7.86 1.75 -14.57
CA TYR A 106 9.08 1.47 -13.83
C TYR A 106 9.57 2.71 -13.11
N VAL A 107 9.72 2.61 -11.79
CA VAL A 107 10.07 3.73 -10.90
C VAL A 107 11.52 3.61 -10.45
N ASP A 108 12.34 4.64 -10.72
CA ASP A 108 13.73 4.75 -10.23
C ASP A 108 13.83 5.84 -9.14
N PRO A 109 14.10 5.46 -7.86
CA PRO A 109 14.19 6.40 -6.75
C PRO A 109 15.48 7.23 -6.72
N ARG A 110 16.48 6.93 -7.57
CA ARG A 110 17.71 7.72 -7.66
C ARG A 110 17.48 9.10 -8.27
N THR A 111 16.35 9.26 -8.94
CA THR A 111 16.08 10.49 -9.67
C THR A 111 15.63 11.57 -8.70
N PRO A 112 16.41 12.66 -8.59
CA PRO A 112 16.14 13.69 -7.60
C PRO A 112 14.80 14.36 -7.89
N SER A 113 14.09 14.73 -6.83
CA SER A 113 12.82 15.42 -7.00
C SER A 113 13.01 16.75 -7.73
N THR A 114 12.43 16.86 -8.91
CA THR A 114 12.49 18.05 -9.76
C THR A 114 11.62 19.20 -9.23
N THR A 115 10.71 18.91 -8.30
CA THR A 115 9.92 19.92 -7.60
C THR A 115 10.84 20.81 -6.75
N LYS A 116 11.17 21.99 -7.28
CA LYS A 116 12.02 23.00 -6.63
C LYS A 116 11.34 23.70 -5.44
N ASP A 117 10.21 23.19 -4.96
CA ASP A 117 9.39 23.79 -3.89
C ASP A 117 9.98 23.63 -2.47
N LYS A 118 11.32 23.52 -2.36
CA LYS A 118 12.05 23.46 -1.09
C LYS A 118 12.01 24.77 -0.29
N LYS A 119 11.28 25.80 -0.73
CA LYS A 119 11.18 27.07 0.01
C LYS A 119 10.05 27.01 1.04
N LYS A 120 10.44 26.90 2.32
CA LYS A 120 9.66 27.18 3.54
C LYS A 120 8.76 26.06 4.12
N ARG A 121 9.13 24.78 4.04
CA ARG A 121 8.61 23.84 5.06
C ARG A 121 9.36 24.11 6.36
N GLY A 122 8.66 24.68 7.36
CA GLY A 122 9.18 24.89 8.70
C GLY A 122 9.59 23.58 9.39
N LYS A 123 10.05 23.66 10.64
CA LYS A 123 10.62 22.55 11.44
C LYS A 123 9.73 21.30 11.65
N GLY A 124 8.58 21.19 11.00
CA GLY A 124 7.84 19.94 10.84
C GLY A 124 8.13 19.34 9.45
N GLN A 125 9.11 18.43 9.37
CA GLN A 125 9.32 17.63 8.16
C GLN A 125 8.06 16.80 7.90
N GLY A 126 7.19 17.29 7.04
CA GLY A 126 6.10 16.48 6.50
C GLY A 126 6.65 15.25 5.77
N PRO A 127 5.81 14.22 5.56
CA PRO A 127 6.23 13.00 4.88
C PRO A 127 6.89 13.30 3.53
N ALA A 128 7.93 12.54 3.20
CA ALA A 128 8.60 12.63 1.91
C ALA A 128 7.58 12.43 0.77
N LEU A 129 7.72 13.21 -0.31
CA LEU A 129 6.87 13.06 -1.48
C LEU A 129 7.10 11.68 -2.13
N PRO A 130 6.05 11.03 -2.66
CA PRO A 130 6.22 9.77 -3.37
C PRO A 130 6.97 9.99 -4.69
N HIS A 131 7.70 8.97 -5.15
CA HIS A 131 8.39 8.96 -6.45
C HIS A 131 7.40 8.74 -7.60
N ALA A 132 6.24 8.14 -7.33
CA ALA A 132 5.16 8.09 -8.28
C ALA A 132 3.80 8.17 -7.57
N SER A 133 2.84 8.87 -8.15
CA SER A 133 1.47 8.92 -7.66
C SER A 133 0.47 8.75 -8.80
N PHE A 134 -0.49 7.85 -8.62
CA PHE A 134 -1.60 7.64 -9.54
C PHE A 134 -2.90 7.91 -8.79
N LYS A 135 -3.69 8.86 -9.27
CA LYS A 135 -4.90 9.30 -8.59
C LYS A 135 -6.07 9.36 -9.55
N SER A 136 -7.18 8.73 -9.18
CA SER A 136 -8.46 8.90 -9.87
C SER A 136 -9.57 9.25 -8.88
N ARG A 137 -10.60 10.00 -9.30
CA ARG A 137 -11.78 10.22 -8.45
C ARG A 137 -12.76 9.06 -8.61
N SER A 138 -13.07 8.69 -9.85
CA SER A 138 -14.07 7.65 -10.16
C SER A 138 -13.61 6.62 -11.18
N GLY A 139 -12.55 6.92 -11.94
CA GLY A 139 -12.01 6.00 -12.94
C GLY A 139 -11.23 4.83 -12.33
N ALA A 140 -11.21 3.72 -13.06
CA ALA A 140 -10.43 2.55 -12.68
C ALA A 140 -8.93 2.80 -12.84
N ILE A 141 -8.12 2.17 -11.99
CA ILE A 141 -6.66 2.23 -12.07
C ILE A 141 -6.13 0.81 -12.27
N GLN A 142 -5.44 0.57 -13.37
CA GLN A 142 -4.89 -0.74 -13.76
C GLN A 142 -3.40 -0.58 -14.05
N LEU A 143 -2.54 -1.02 -13.14
CA LEU A 143 -1.10 -0.76 -13.22
C LEU A 143 -0.28 -2.05 -13.13
N ALA A 144 0.70 -2.19 -14.01
CA ALA A 144 1.83 -3.07 -13.79
C ALA A 144 3.02 -2.24 -13.29
N LEU A 145 3.52 -2.53 -12.09
CA LEU A 145 4.52 -1.70 -11.43
C LEU A 145 5.82 -2.48 -11.20
N GLY A 146 6.94 -1.88 -11.57
CA GLY A 146 8.28 -2.36 -11.23
C GLY A 146 9.18 -1.24 -10.73
N THR A 147 10.33 -1.59 -10.19
CA THR A 147 11.41 -0.63 -9.88
C THR A 147 12.53 -0.76 -10.90
N THR A 148 13.22 0.32 -11.20
CA THR A 148 14.46 0.32 -12.00
C THR A 148 15.57 1.02 -11.24
N GLY A 149 16.78 0.88 -11.77
CA GLY A 149 17.99 1.41 -11.17
C GLY A 149 18.82 0.34 -10.47
N GLU A 150 20.12 0.60 -10.42
CA GLU A 150 21.10 -0.20 -9.69
C GLU A 150 21.53 0.56 -8.45
N THR A 151 21.41 -0.08 -7.29
CA THR A 151 21.93 0.45 -6.04
C THR A 151 23.38 0.00 -5.90
N LYS A 152 24.32 0.83 -6.39
CA LYS A 152 25.77 0.60 -6.20
C LYS A 152 26.20 0.82 -4.74
N HIS A 153 25.41 1.60 -4.00
CA HIS A 153 25.63 1.87 -2.59
C HIS A 153 24.56 1.17 -1.75
N ALA A 154 24.97 0.60 -0.62
CA ALA A 154 24.10 -0.08 0.34
C ALA A 154 23.09 0.85 1.02
N GLU A 155 23.12 2.16 0.73
CA GLU A 155 22.04 3.08 1.10
C GLU A 155 20.81 2.77 0.25
N SER A 156 19.84 2.14 0.92
CA SER A 156 18.57 1.77 0.33
C SER A 156 17.75 2.96 -0.07
N GLN A 157 17.76 3.19 -1.36
CA GLN A 157 16.70 3.96 -1.95
C GLN A 157 15.46 3.08 -2.06
N LYS A 158 14.34 3.61 -1.56
CA LYS A 158 13.03 2.97 -1.61
C LYS A 158 12.16 3.74 -2.58
N ALA A 159 11.68 3.07 -3.61
CA ALA A 159 10.71 3.61 -4.56
C ALA A 159 9.32 3.68 -3.92
N ASN A 160 9.00 4.81 -3.31
CA ASN A 160 7.66 5.09 -2.79
C ASN A 160 6.67 5.41 -3.93
N VAL A 161 5.59 4.62 -4.02
CA VAL A 161 4.52 4.73 -5.00
C VAL A 161 3.19 4.83 -4.26
N THR A 162 2.37 5.82 -4.62
CA THR A 162 1.03 6.01 -4.05
C THR A 162 -0.04 5.82 -5.12
N VAL A 163 -1.04 4.98 -4.86
CA VAL A 163 -2.16 4.73 -5.77
C VAL A 163 -3.46 4.99 -5.02
N THR A 164 -4.27 5.93 -5.52
CA THR A 164 -5.47 6.40 -4.82
C THR A 164 -6.66 6.46 -5.76
N SER A 165 -7.79 5.89 -5.35
CA SER A 165 -9.08 6.07 -6.05
C SER A 165 -10.20 6.46 -5.09
N GLY A 166 -11.12 7.33 -5.54
CA GLY A 166 -12.34 7.62 -4.78
C GLY A 166 -13.30 6.43 -4.83
N SER A 167 -13.83 6.16 -6.01
CA SER A 167 -14.81 5.09 -6.23
C SER A 167 -14.44 4.08 -7.31
N GLY A 168 -13.34 4.28 -8.03
CA GLY A 168 -12.89 3.36 -9.07
C GLY A 168 -12.20 2.13 -8.48
N ALA A 169 -12.28 1.02 -9.19
CA ALA A 169 -11.52 -0.19 -8.86
C ALA A 169 -10.02 0.03 -9.10
N ILE A 170 -9.18 -0.56 -8.27
CA ILE A 170 -7.73 -0.51 -8.38
C ILE A 170 -7.23 -1.95 -8.59
N ASP A 171 -6.55 -2.21 -9.69
CA ASP A 171 -5.87 -3.48 -9.97
C ASP A 171 -4.37 -3.21 -10.19
N ILE A 172 -3.53 -3.82 -9.36
CA ILE A 172 -2.09 -3.64 -9.40
C ILE A 172 -1.41 -4.99 -9.54
N GLN A 173 -0.58 -5.13 -10.56
CA GLN A 173 0.33 -6.24 -10.73
C GLN A 173 1.75 -5.77 -10.42
N LEU A 174 2.33 -6.24 -9.32
CA LEU A 174 3.75 -6.03 -9.07
C LEU A 174 4.57 -6.96 -9.96
N LEU A 175 5.53 -6.37 -10.67
CA LEU A 175 6.45 -7.07 -11.56
C LEU A 175 7.61 -7.68 -10.75
N PRO A 176 8.20 -8.81 -11.20
CA PRO A 176 9.37 -9.38 -10.56
C PRO A 176 10.52 -8.37 -10.44
N MET A 177 11.08 -8.26 -9.23
CA MET A 177 12.18 -7.33 -8.91
C MET A 177 13.47 -8.12 -8.69
N ARG A 178 14.56 -7.66 -9.30
CA ARG A 178 15.88 -8.25 -9.04
C ARG A 178 16.33 -7.89 -7.62
N PRO A 179 17.09 -8.75 -6.92
CA PRO A 179 17.55 -8.48 -5.55
C PRO A 179 18.44 -7.24 -5.44
N MET A 180 19.10 -6.82 -6.52
CA MET A 180 19.94 -5.61 -6.60
C MET A 180 19.16 -4.33 -6.95
N ARG A 181 17.84 -4.41 -7.10
CA ARG A 181 17.00 -3.25 -7.41
C ARG A 181 16.51 -2.56 -6.15
N PRO A 182 16.19 -1.25 -6.24
CA PRO A 182 15.55 -0.53 -5.17
C PRO A 182 14.28 -1.23 -4.69
N ARG A 183 14.08 -1.22 -3.36
CA ARG A 183 12.87 -1.75 -2.73
C ARG A 183 11.66 -0.91 -3.07
N ILE A 184 10.48 -1.51 -3.06
CA ILE A 184 9.23 -0.81 -3.34
C ILE A 184 8.47 -0.49 -2.04
N GLY A 185 8.00 0.75 -1.96
CA GLY A 185 7.02 1.18 -0.97
C GLY A 185 5.71 1.49 -1.65
N LEU A 186 4.74 0.59 -1.61
CA LEU A 186 3.45 0.77 -2.23
C LEU A 186 2.41 1.18 -1.18
N ASP A 187 1.74 2.31 -1.39
CA ASP A 187 0.58 2.74 -0.61
C ASP A 187 -0.64 2.82 -1.53
N VAL A 188 -1.60 1.93 -1.33
CA VAL A 188 -2.81 1.81 -2.13
C VAL A 188 -4.01 2.17 -1.27
N SER A 189 -4.86 3.07 -1.74
CA SER A 189 -6.12 3.33 -1.05
C SER A 189 -7.31 3.59 -1.95
N SER A 190 -8.47 3.10 -1.51
CA SER A 190 -9.75 3.34 -2.16
C SER A 190 -10.85 3.67 -1.15
N GLN A 191 -11.72 4.64 -1.45
CA GLN A 191 -12.85 4.92 -0.56
C GLN A 191 -13.98 3.91 -0.77
N GLN A 192 -14.34 3.64 -2.02
CA GLN A 192 -15.49 2.79 -2.36
C GLN A 192 -15.18 1.66 -3.33
N GLY A 193 -14.15 1.78 -4.16
CA GLY A 193 -13.81 0.78 -5.15
C GLY A 193 -13.08 -0.43 -4.55
N ASP A 194 -13.19 -1.56 -5.24
CA ASP A 194 -12.44 -2.77 -4.91
C ASP A 194 -10.95 -2.57 -5.22
N ILE A 195 -10.09 -3.21 -4.43
CA ILE A 195 -8.63 -3.19 -4.61
C ILE A 195 -8.16 -4.63 -4.81
N THR A 196 -7.43 -4.87 -5.89
CA THR A 196 -6.77 -6.14 -6.18
C THR A 196 -5.28 -5.90 -6.35
N VAL A 197 -4.44 -6.64 -5.62
CA VAL A 197 -2.97 -6.55 -5.75
C VAL A 197 -2.36 -7.94 -5.90
N HIS A 198 -1.62 -8.13 -6.99
CA HIS A 198 -0.88 -9.36 -7.26
C HIS A 198 0.61 -9.15 -6.99
N PHE A 199 1.19 -9.99 -6.15
CA PHE A 199 2.58 -9.94 -5.72
C PHE A 199 3.44 -10.96 -6.50
N PRO A 200 4.65 -10.60 -6.95
CA PRO A 200 5.58 -11.56 -7.50
C PRO A 200 6.23 -12.38 -6.37
N GLU A 201 6.73 -13.57 -6.70
CA GLU A 201 7.50 -14.41 -5.76
C GLU A 201 8.76 -13.74 -5.22
N THR A 202 9.28 -12.76 -5.94
CA THR A 202 10.47 -11.99 -5.54
C THR A 202 10.16 -10.91 -4.50
N PHE A 203 8.90 -10.65 -4.19
CA PHE A 203 8.54 -9.65 -3.18
C PHE A 203 8.96 -10.14 -1.80
N SER A 204 9.68 -9.29 -1.05
CA SER A 204 10.19 -9.66 0.28
C SER A 204 9.98 -8.52 1.25
N GLY A 205 8.94 -8.61 2.06
CA GLY A 205 8.60 -7.56 3.01
C GLY A 205 7.23 -7.68 3.65
N VAL A 206 6.73 -6.54 4.12
CA VAL A 206 5.50 -6.45 4.93
C VAL A 206 4.33 -6.02 4.06
N ILE A 207 3.22 -6.73 4.20
CA ILE A 207 1.95 -6.42 3.56
C ILE A 207 0.94 -6.10 4.67
N GLN A 208 0.52 -4.84 4.73
CA GLN A 208 -0.49 -4.36 5.67
C GLN A 208 -1.80 -4.11 4.94
N LEU A 209 -2.86 -4.78 5.38
CA LEU A 209 -4.21 -4.64 4.84
C LEU A 209 -5.10 -4.00 5.90
N VAL A 210 -5.87 -3.00 5.50
CA VAL A 210 -6.86 -2.35 6.35
C VAL A 210 -8.15 -2.15 5.56
N SER A 211 -9.27 -2.61 6.10
CA SER A 211 -10.60 -2.39 5.55
C SER A 211 -11.57 -1.97 6.66
N ARG A 212 -12.30 -0.85 6.47
CA ARG A 212 -13.27 -0.40 7.48
C ARG A 212 -14.59 -1.17 7.43
N LYS A 213 -15.15 -1.33 6.22
CA LYS A 213 -16.45 -1.98 5.97
C LYS A 213 -16.40 -3.07 4.91
N GLY A 214 -15.35 -3.12 4.10
CA GLY A 214 -15.19 -4.10 3.04
C GLY A 214 -14.60 -5.42 3.56
N LYS A 215 -14.56 -6.42 2.69
CA LYS A 215 -13.99 -7.75 3.00
C LYS A 215 -12.52 -7.81 2.59
N LEU A 216 -11.68 -8.38 3.45
CA LEU A 216 -10.31 -8.77 3.12
C LEU A 216 -10.30 -10.20 2.58
N THR A 217 -9.59 -10.47 1.50
CA THR A 217 -9.44 -11.80 0.90
C THR A 217 -8.00 -12.02 0.47
N VAL A 218 -7.35 -13.03 1.05
CA VAL A 218 -6.03 -13.50 0.65
C VAL A 218 -6.22 -14.77 -0.17
N LEU A 219 -5.71 -14.80 -1.39
CA LEU A 219 -5.84 -15.95 -2.28
C LEU A 219 -4.93 -17.11 -1.85
N PRO A 220 -5.27 -18.37 -2.19
CA PRO A 220 -4.66 -19.55 -1.58
C PRO A 220 -3.16 -19.70 -1.82
N VAL A 221 -2.66 -19.41 -3.04
CA VAL A 221 -1.23 -19.59 -3.33
C VAL A 221 -0.39 -18.58 -2.55
N LEU A 222 -0.88 -17.35 -2.47
CA LEU A 222 -0.28 -16.32 -1.63
C LEU A 222 -0.28 -16.71 -0.15
N LEU A 223 -1.40 -17.22 0.34
CA LEU A 223 -1.55 -17.61 1.75
C LEU A 223 -0.50 -18.65 2.18
N ASN A 224 -0.12 -19.56 1.28
CA ASN A 224 0.91 -20.57 1.53
C ASN A 224 2.34 -20.00 1.54
N SER A 225 2.54 -18.79 1.03
CA SER A 225 3.85 -18.16 0.87
C SER A 225 4.11 -17.03 1.87
N VAL A 226 3.14 -16.76 2.76
CA VAL A 226 3.23 -15.67 3.75
C VAL A 226 3.14 -16.19 5.18
N LYS A 227 3.78 -15.47 6.08
CA LYS A 227 3.58 -15.61 7.52
C LYS A 227 2.58 -14.56 7.97
N VAL A 228 1.47 -14.99 8.56
CA VAL A 228 0.47 -14.10 9.14
C VAL A 228 0.95 -13.64 10.52
N LEU A 229 1.18 -12.34 10.70
CA LEU A 229 1.53 -11.76 12.00
C LEU A 229 0.31 -11.31 12.78
N LYS A 230 -0.69 -10.75 12.07
CA LYS A 230 -1.95 -10.29 12.63
C LYS A 230 -3.05 -10.54 11.61
N ALA A 231 -4.19 -11.05 12.06
CA ALA A 231 -5.37 -11.18 11.24
C ALA A 231 -6.62 -10.93 12.07
N THR A 232 -7.42 -10.00 11.61
CA THR A 232 -8.76 -9.67 12.10
C THR A 232 -9.67 -9.49 10.89
N GLU A 233 -10.96 -9.31 11.10
CA GLU A 233 -11.91 -9.06 10.00
C GLU A 233 -11.58 -7.78 9.20
N LYS A 234 -10.98 -6.79 9.85
CA LYS A 234 -10.76 -5.42 9.32
C LYS A 234 -9.30 -5.09 9.06
N GLU A 235 -8.38 -5.91 9.54
CA GLU A 235 -6.95 -5.63 9.47
C GLU A 235 -6.17 -6.94 9.39
N ALA A 236 -5.20 -7.02 8.50
CA ALA A 236 -4.24 -8.10 8.45
C ALA A 236 -2.83 -7.55 8.23
N ILE A 237 -1.84 -8.13 8.91
CA ILE A 237 -0.42 -7.86 8.71
C ILE A 237 0.23 -9.18 8.34
N LEU A 238 0.77 -9.24 7.13
CA LEU A 238 1.40 -10.41 6.54
C LEU A 238 2.87 -10.08 6.25
N VAL A 239 3.70 -11.10 6.31
CA VAL A 239 5.11 -11.01 5.92
C VAL A 239 5.36 -12.04 4.83
N MET A 240 5.97 -11.60 3.74
CA MET A 240 6.39 -12.44 2.63
C MET A 240 7.92 -12.43 2.52
N GLY A 241 8.50 -13.57 2.18
CA GLY A 241 9.95 -13.71 2.01
C GLY A 241 10.71 -13.95 3.31
N ALA A 242 12.03 -14.03 3.20
CA ALA A 242 12.90 -14.26 4.35
C ALA A 242 13.01 -13.00 5.19
N MET A 243 12.54 -13.07 6.44
CA MET A 243 12.81 -12.00 7.41
C MET A 243 14.28 -12.04 7.78
N PRO A 244 15.00 -10.90 7.73
CA PRO A 244 16.36 -10.87 8.21
C PRO A 244 16.38 -11.21 9.70
N SER A 245 17.34 -12.05 10.10
CA SER A 245 17.49 -12.45 11.50
C SER A 245 17.75 -11.23 12.39
N ALA A 246 17.30 -11.30 13.64
CA ALA A 246 17.40 -10.22 14.64
C ALA A 246 18.86 -9.77 14.90
N THR A 247 19.84 -10.59 14.55
CA THR A 247 21.26 -10.26 14.65
C THR A 247 21.70 -9.12 13.72
N HIS A 248 20.97 -8.83 12.64
CA HIS A 248 21.29 -7.72 11.73
C HIS A 248 20.65 -6.38 12.14
N MET A 249 20.01 -6.27 13.32
CA MET A 249 19.18 -5.09 13.64
C MET A 249 19.97 -3.83 13.94
N GLN A 250 21.27 -3.95 14.13
CA GLN A 250 22.12 -2.85 14.59
C GLN A 250 22.48 -1.85 13.49
N ASP A 251 22.41 -2.24 12.21
CA ASP A 251 22.84 -1.37 11.10
C ASP A 251 21.73 -0.47 10.54
N GLY A 252 20.51 -0.52 11.09
CA GLY A 252 19.40 0.40 10.77
C GLY A 252 18.88 0.36 9.32
N SER A 253 19.50 -0.44 8.45
CA SER A 253 19.24 -0.50 7.01
C SER A 253 18.54 -1.81 6.66
N TYR A 254 17.35 -2.03 7.22
CA TYR A 254 16.50 -3.15 6.78
C TYR A 254 15.68 -2.79 5.57
N LEU A 255 16.10 -3.36 4.44
CA LEU A 255 15.56 -3.02 3.14
C LEU A 255 14.51 -4.05 2.80
N MET A 256 13.35 -3.90 3.42
CA MET A 256 12.18 -4.69 3.10
C MET A 256 11.22 -3.90 2.23
N ASP A 257 10.56 -4.60 1.32
CA ASP A 257 9.43 -4.03 0.61
C ASP A 257 8.30 -3.72 1.61
N LEU A 258 7.52 -2.69 1.32
CA LEU A 258 6.35 -2.35 2.12
C LEU A 258 5.17 -2.17 1.19
N CYS A 259 4.08 -2.87 1.47
CA CYS A 259 2.81 -2.67 0.78
C CYS A 259 1.74 -2.38 1.83
N GLN A 260 1.16 -1.19 1.78
CA GLN A 260 0.03 -0.80 2.60
C GLN A 260 -1.19 -0.65 1.72
N ILE A 261 -2.28 -1.34 2.06
CA ILE A 261 -3.53 -1.33 1.31
C ILE A 261 -4.66 -0.94 2.25
N THR A 262 -5.33 0.17 1.95
CA THR A 262 -6.41 0.73 2.77
C THR A 262 -7.70 0.89 1.97
N SER A 263 -8.76 0.21 2.38
CA SER A 263 -10.11 0.37 1.81
C SER A 263 -11.10 0.87 2.86
N ARG A 264 -12.01 1.78 2.48
CA ARG A 264 -13.12 2.17 3.36
C ARG A 264 -14.33 1.25 3.21
N SER A 265 -14.79 0.93 1.99
CA SER A 265 -15.93 0.02 1.79
C SER A 265 -15.77 -1.02 0.69
N GLY A 266 -14.79 -0.90 -0.20
CA GLY A 266 -14.54 -1.89 -1.25
C GLY A 266 -13.86 -3.15 -0.71
N LYS A 267 -14.00 -4.25 -1.44
CA LYS A 267 -13.28 -5.51 -1.19
C LYS A 267 -11.79 -5.31 -1.43
N VAL A 268 -10.94 -5.91 -0.60
CA VAL A 268 -9.50 -6.00 -0.83
C VAL A 268 -9.15 -7.45 -1.13
N VAL A 269 -8.56 -7.71 -2.29
CA VAL A 269 -8.08 -9.01 -2.74
C VAL A 269 -6.57 -8.93 -2.95
N ILE A 270 -5.84 -9.90 -2.42
CA ILE A 270 -4.42 -10.05 -2.72
C ILE A 270 -4.09 -11.48 -3.14
N GLY A 271 -3.16 -11.62 -4.08
CA GLY A 271 -2.74 -12.93 -4.60
C GLY A 271 -1.33 -12.93 -5.16
N MET A 272 -0.87 -14.09 -5.64
CA MET A 272 0.39 -14.25 -6.37
C MET A 272 0.20 -14.01 -7.87
N SER A 273 1.04 -13.13 -8.43
CA SER A 273 1.09 -12.82 -9.86
C SER A 273 1.25 -14.10 -10.70
N GLY A 274 0.35 -14.31 -11.67
CA GLY A 274 0.39 -15.44 -12.60
C GLY A 274 0.00 -16.81 -12.04
N ARG A 275 -0.19 -16.95 -10.72
CA ARG A 275 -0.57 -18.22 -10.08
C ARG A 275 -1.97 -18.20 -9.50
N ASP A 276 -2.28 -17.16 -8.74
CA ASP A 276 -3.62 -16.99 -8.19
C ASP A 276 -4.55 -16.41 -9.26
N LYS A 277 -5.74 -17.01 -9.37
CA LYS A 277 -6.86 -16.45 -10.14
C LYS A 277 -7.93 -16.08 -9.15
N GLU A 278 -8.47 -14.86 -9.26
CA GLU A 278 -9.66 -14.54 -8.47
C GLU A 278 -10.75 -15.56 -8.84
N PRO A 279 -11.40 -16.20 -7.86
CA PRO A 279 -12.49 -17.11 -8.18
C PRO A 279 -13.52 -16.31 -8.96
N GLU A 280 -13.75 -16.71 -10.21
CA GLU A 280 -14.80 -16.11 -11.03
C GLU A 280 -16.06 -16.12 -10.17
N LYS A 281 -16.66 -14.95 -9.98
CA LYS A 281 -17.95 -14.85 -9.28
C LYS A 281 -18.88 -15.77 -10.05
N ALA A 282 -19.08 -16.99 -9.56
CA ALA A 282 -19.96 -17.95 -10.18
C ALA A 282 -21.28 -17.21 -10.34
N GLY A 283 -21.63 -16.87 -11.58
CA GLY A 283 -22.78 -16.04 -11.86
C GLY A 283 -23.96 -16.65 -11.14
N PHE A 284 -24.86 -15.82 -10.61
CA PHE A 284 -26.05 -16.30 -9.92
C PHE A 284 -26.75 -17.43 -10.69
N TRP A 285 -26.77 -17.33 -12.03
CA TRP A 285 -27.23 -18.35 -12.96
C TRP A 285 -26.48 -19.68 -12.94
N LYS A 286 -25.17 -19.68 -12.71
CA LYS A 286 -24.36 -20.90 -12.60
C LYS A 286 -24.72 -21.66 -11.31
N LYS A 287 -25.02 -20.94 -10.22
CA LYS A 287 -25.56 -21.53 -8.99
C LYS A 287 -27.01 -22.02 -9.17
N LEU A 288 -27.86 -21.25 -9.85
CA LEU A 288 -29.25 -21.65 -10.11
C LEU A 288 -29.33 -22.87 -11.04
N GLY A 289 -28.50 -22.93 -12.07
CA GLY A 289 -28.41 -24.05 -12.99
C GLY A 289 -27.85 -25.33 -12.34
N GLN A 290 -27.01 -25.21 -11.32
CA GLN A 290 -26.57 -26.36 -10.51
C GLN A 290 -27.69 -26.87 -9.59
N ILE A 291 -28.51 -25.98 -9.02
CA ILE A 291 -29.66 -26.37 -8.20
C ILE A 291 -30.75 -27.05 -9.07
N LEU A 292 -30.97 -26.56 -10.29
CA LEU A 292 -31.96 -27.13 -11.22
C LEU A 292 -31.50 -28.44 -11.90
N ARG A 293 -30.18 -28.76 -11.90
CA ARG A 293 -29.67 -29.99 -12.52
C ARG A 293 -29.71 -31.23 -11.63
N GLY A 294 -30.29 -31.13 -10.44
CA GLY A 294 -30.57 -32.28 -9.60
C GLY A 294 -29.33 -32.80 -8.87
N SER A 295 -29.41 -32.78 -7.55
CA SER A 295 -28.67 -33.71 -6.71
C SER A 295 -29.30 -35.09 -6.87
N GLU A 296 -28.74 -35.93 -7.74
CA GLU A 296 -28.82 -37.38 -7.57
C GLU A 296 -27.76 -37.84 -6.55
#